data_AF-A0A970ZIY2-F1
#
_entry.id   AF-A0A970ZIY2-F1
#
_cell.length_a   1.000
_cell.length_b   1.000
_cell.length_c   1.000
_cell.angle_alpha   90.00
_cell.angle_beta   90.00
_cell.angle_gamma   90.00
#
_symmetry.space_group_name_H-M   'P 1'
#
loop_
_entity.id
_entity.type
_entity.pdbx_description
1 polymer ?
#
loop_
_entity_poly.entity_id
_entity_poly.type
_entity_poly.pdbx_seq_one_letter_code
_entity_poly.pdbx_strand_id
1 'polypeptide(L)'
;GGNETHWTALCAADRVLDNLIAEKKAVPMIVVMPNGRATADPPSRNIMSDFNYYAFFEKDLLQDLMPYIESHYSVRADRDHRAIAGLSMGGGQGLNFGINNIDKFAWVGGFSSAPNLQQPDVLVPKIQQAKDKLSLLWIGCGDKDNLITGSWNLHQGLVKAGIDHVWYLDTGGHEVPVWNNNLYLMAQMLFKPAGSVTPPPSIGKYNGEPVSGFGMGPGPGGRGMMGPGASAEFTARREKSGDSSDGVAGKWLIKDGENEMTLELKVDGSKLAGTLVNPQMPGAIEFKDGKIEGNKISFDYVRRMGDQEFKIVWTGTVSGNEMKLQRELGGRPGAAR
;
A
#
# COMPACT_ATOMS: atom_id res chain seq x y z
N GLY A 1 -0.94 0.64 12.58
CA GLY A 1 0.32 0.90 13.30
C GLY A 1 -0.02 1.66 14.56
N GLY A 2 0.95 1.91 15.43
CA GLY A 2 0.70 2.56 16.71
C GLY A 2 1.95 2.64 17.57
N ASN A 3 1.74 2.90 18.86
CA ASN A 3 2.72 2.68 19.91
C ASN A 3 2.40 1.36 20.66
N GLU A 4 3.20 1.04 21.68
CA GLU A 4 3.10 -0.15 22.53
C GLU A 4 1.73 -0.37 23.21
N THR A 5 0.97 0.71 23.45
CA THR A 5 -0.33 0.63 24.14
C THR A 5 -1.52 0.38 23.20
N HIS A 6 -1.38 0.57 21.88
CA HIS A 6 -2.53 0.59 20.97
C HIS A 6 -3.27 -0.75 20.88
N TRP A 7 -2.57 -1.89 21.00
CA TRP A 7 -3.20 -3.21 20.95
C TRP A 7 -4.13 -3.48 22.15
N THR A 8 -3.76 -3.03 23.35
CA THR A 8 -4.62 -3.17 24.54
C THR A 8 -5.66 -2.05 24.63
N ALA A 9 -5.26 -0.80 24.35
CA ALA A 9 -6.13 0.37 24.47
C ALA A 9 -7.22 0.45 23.39
N LEU A 10 -6.91 0.09 22.14
CA LEU A 10 -7.86 0.13 21.03
C LEU A 10 -8.48 -1.24 20.76
N CYS A 11 -7.66 -2.29 20.69
CA CYS A 11 -8.09 -3.61 20.23
C CYS A 11 -8.49 -4.57 21.37
N ALA A 12 -8.28 -4.19 22.64
CA ALA A 12 -8.49 -5.05 23.81
C ALA A 12 -7.82 -6.45 23.66
N ALA A 13 -6.63 -6.48 23.06
CA ALA A 13 -5.91 -7.70 22.72
C ALA A 13 -5.64 -8.60 23.94
N ASP A 14 -5.41 -7.99 25.11
CA ASP A 14 -5.35 -8.62 26.42
C ASP A 14 -6.59 -9.50 26.67
N ARG A 15 -7.78 -8.89 26.62
CA ARG A 15 -9.05 -9.59 26.90
C ARG A 15 -9.40 -10.61 25.83
N VAL A 16 -9.06 -10.35 24.56
CA VAL A 16 -9.27 -11.30 23.45
C VAL A 16 -8.44 -12.56 23.68
N LEU A 17 -7.16 -12.41 24.03
CA LEU A 17 -6.24 -13.53 24.23
C LEU A 17 -6.54 -14.28 25.54
N ASP A 18 -6.81 -13.59 26.65
CA ASP A 18 -7.17 -14.21 27.92
C ASP A 18 -8.40 -15.12 27.78
N ASN A 19 -9.46 -14.64 27.12
CA ASN A 19 -10.67 -15.44 26.86
C ASN A 19 -10.36 -16.64 25.95
N LEU A 20 -9.59 -16.46 24.88
CA LEU A 20 -9.20 -17.55 23.98
C LEU A 20 -8.34 -18.61 24.68
N ILE A 21 -7.47 -18.22 25.61
CA ILE A 21 -6.63 -19.14 26.40
C ILE A 21 -7.47 -19.86 27.45
N ALA A 22 -8.37 -19.16 28.15
CA ALA A 22 -9.29 -19.74 29.13
C ALA A 22 -10.23 -20.77 28.49
N GLU A 23 -10.73 -20.49 27.28
CA GLU A 23 -11.55 -21.41 26.48
C GLU A 23 -10.72 -22.52 25.79
N LYS A 24 -9.39 -22.55 25.97
CA LYS A 24 -8.44 -23.48 25.33
C LYS A 24 -8.45 -23.43 23.80
N LYS A 25 -8.90 -22.32 23.23
CA LYS A 25 -8.95 -22.05 21.78
C LYS A 25 -7.63 -21.52 21.24
N ALA A 26 -6.86 -20.78 22.03
CA ALA A 26 -5.47 -20.40 21.72
C ALA A 26 -4.46 -21.16 22.59
N VAL A 27 -3.24 -21.33 22.08
CA VAL A 27 -2.10 -21.84 22.86
C VAL A 27 -1.64 -20.72 23.81
N PRO A 28 -1.36 -20.99 25.10
CA PRO A 28 -0.75 -20.00 26.00
C PRO A 28 0.56 -19.48 25.41
N MET A 29 0.70 -18.15 25.27
CA MET A 29 1.81 -17.52 24.55
C MET A 29 2.20 -16.19 25.19
N ILE A 30 3.46 -15.79 25.01
CA ILE A 30 3.94 -14.44 25.36
C ILE A 30 3.70 -13.54 24.14
N VAL A 31 2.98 -12.43 24.33
CA VAL A 31 2.69 -11.46 23.27
C VAL A 31 3.42 -10.15 23.57
N VAL A 32 4.30 -9.75 22.66
CA VAL A 32 5.13 -8.55 22.76
C VAL A 32 4.54 -7.48 21.84
N MET A 33 4.21 -6.32 22.39
CA MET A 33 3.56 -5.23 21.68
C MET A 33 4.47 -3.98 21.73
N PRO A 34 5.49 -3.87 20.86
CA PRO A 34 6.43 -2.76 20.89
C PRO A 34 5.89 -1.51 20.19
N ASN A 35 6.53 -0.37 20.43
CA ASN A 35 6.41 0.78 19.55
C ASN A 35 7.10 0.48 18.22
N GLY A 36 6.35 0.31 17.14
CA GLY A 36 6.87 -0.12 15.84
C GLY A 36 7.60 0.98 15.03
N ARG A 37 8.09 2.04 15.68
CA ARG A 37 8.75 3.19 15.05
C ARG A 37 10.20 3.32 15.53
N ALA A 38 11.16 3.16 14.62
CA ALA A 38 12.57 3.46 14.90
C ALA A 38 12.84 4.98 14.82
N THR A 39 12.34 5.74 15.80
CA THR A 39 12.54 7.19 15.94
C THR A 39 12.69 7.58 17.41
N ALA A 40 13.37 8.69 17.67
CA ALA A 40 13.26 9.40 18.94
C ALA A 40 11.82 9.92 19.13
N ASP A 41 11.41 10.05 20.39
CA ASP A 41 10.15 10.66 20.81
C ASP A 41 10.38 12.15 21.15
N PRO A 42 9.55 13.11 20.69
CA PRO A 42 8.39 12.93 19.83
C PRO A 42 8.77 12.59 18.37
N PRO A 43 7.93 11.82 17.65
CA PRO A 43 8.15 11.53 16.24
C PRO A 43 8.18 12.82 15.40
N SER A 44 9.00 12.80 14.36
CA SER A 44 9.08 13.89 13.37
C SER A 44 7.69 14.20 12.78
N ARG A 45 7.35 15.47 12.59
CA ARG A 45 6.09 15.88 11.93
C ARG A 45 6.10 15.69 10.41
N ASN A 46 7.14 15.09 9.85
CA ASN A 46 7.28 14.84 8.42
C ASN A 46 6.85 13.40 8.07
N ILE A 47 5.75 13.30 7.34
CA ILE A 47 5.10 12.04 6.91
C ILE A 47 6.07 11.12 6.15
N MET A 48 7.04 11.66 5.40
CA MET A 48 8.03 10.84 4.69
C MET A 48 9.08 10.25 5.64
N SER A 49 9.49 11.00 6.68
CA SER A 49 10.34 10.42 7.73
C SER A 49 9.60 9.36 8.53
N ASP A 50 8.30 9.53 8.78
CA ASP A 50 7.47 8.51 9.44
C ASP A 50 7.56 7.15 8.73
N PHE A 51 7.27 7.09 7.43
CA PHE A 51 7.34 5.84 6.65
C PHE A 51 8.69 5.12 6.76
N ASN A 52 9.80 5.87 6.80
CA ASN A 52 11.13 5.28 6.95
C ASN A 52 11.36 4.70 8.36
N TYR A 53 10.88 5.34 9.43
CA TYR A 53 11.01 4.82 10.80
C TYR A 53 10.32 3.46 10.98
N TYR A 54 9.17 3.25 10.32
CA TYR A 54 8.52 1.94 10.35
C TYR A 54 9.29 0.88 9.55
N ALA A 55 10.03 1.24 8.51
CA ALA A 55 10.90 0.30 7.80
C ALA A 55 12.15 -0.06 8.63
N PHE A 56 12.79 0.93 9.27
CA PHE A 56 14.00 0.71 10.07
C PHE A 56 13.78 -0.12 11.34
N PHE A 57 12.54 -0.16 11.87
CA PHE A 57 12.20 -0.99 13.03
C PHE A 57 12.45 -2.50 12.82
N GLU A 58 12.62 -2.99 11.58
CA GLU A 58 13.07 -4.38 11.33
C GLU A 58 14.41 -4.67 12.04
N LYS A 59 15.31 -3.70 12.07
CA LYS A 59 16.62 -3.85 12.71
C LYS A 59 16.48 -3.96 14.23
N ASP A 60 15.79 -3.00 14.83
CA ASP A 60 15.57 -2.92 16.28
C ASP A 60 14.81 -4.17 16.79
N LEU A 61 13.83 -4.64 16.02
CA LEU A 61 13.12 -5.90 16.28
C LEU A 61 14.06 -7.10 16.36
N LEU A 62 14.93 -7.25 15.35
CA LEU A 62 15.78 -8.44 15.17
C LEU A 62 17.04 -8.41 16.04
N GLN A 63 17.61 -7.24 16.30
CA GLN A 63 18.92 -7.08 16.94
C GLN A 63 18.82 -6.72 18.42
N ASP A 64 17.76 -6.02 18.84
CA ASP A 64 17.61 -5.55 20.21
C ASP A 64 16.42 -6.22 20.91
N LEU A 65 15.20 -6.09 20.36
CA LEU A 65 13.98 -6.54 21.03
C LEU A 65 13.90 -8.07 21.17
N MET A 66 14.17 -8.83 20.10
CA MET A 66 14.15 -10.29 20.15
C MET A 66 15.17 -10.85 21.17
N PRO A 67 16.47 -10.48 21.12
CA PRO A 67 17.44 -10.90 22.15
C PRO A 67 17.09 -10.43 23.56
N TYR A 68 16.49 -9.25 23.73
CA TYR A 68 16.04 -8.78 25.04
C TYR A 68 14.93 -9.67 25.62
N ILE A 69 13.91 -10.00 24.81
CA ILE A 69 12.82 -10.89 25.25
C ILE A 69 13.35 -12.30 25.54
N GLU A 70 14.25 -12.83 24.71
CA GLU A 70 14.86 -14.16 24.86
C GLU A 70 15.76 -14.28 26.10
N SER A 71 16.31 -13.17 26.60
CA SER A 71 17.13 -13.14 27.82
C SER A 71 16.34 -12.85 29.10
N HIS A 72 15.15 -12.26 29.01
CA HIS A 72 14.36 -11.82 30.17
C HIS A 72 13.10 -12.67 30.42
N TYR A 73 12.63 -13.43 29.43
CA TYR A 73 11.41 -14.23 29.52
C TYR A 73 11.65 -15.68 29.06
N SER A 74 10.90 -16.63 29.62
CA SER A 74 10.96 -18.04 29.23
C SER A 74 10.24 -18.29 27.90
N VAL A 75 10.90 -17.94 26.80
CA VAL A 75 10.42 -18.13 25.42
C VAL A 75 11.13 -19.27 24.71
N ARG A 76 10.52 -19.78 23.64
CA ARG A 76 11.17 -20.71 22.69
C ARG A 76 11.72 -19.88 21.52
N ALA A 77 13.04 -19.84 21.39
CA ALA A 77 13.73 -19.00 20.42
C ALA A 77 13.81 -19.58 19.00
N ASP A 78 13.30 -20.80 18.77
CA ASP A 78 13.19 -21.36 17.43
C ASP A 78 12.06 -20.70 16.62
N ARG A 79 12.17 -20.77 15.29
CA ARG A 79 11.22 -20.10 14.37
C ARG A 79 9.79 -20.64 14.44
N ASP A 80 9.63 -21.92 14.77
CA ASP A 80 8.34 -22.61 14.73
C ASP A 80 7.46 -22.18 15.93
N HIS A 81 8.08 -21.57 16.94
CA HIS A 81 7.43 -20.95 18.11
C HIS A 81 7.45 -19.41 18.08
N ARG A 82 7.80 -18.79 16.94
CA ARG A 82 7.81 -17.33 16.78
C ARG A 82 6.82 -16.85 15.72
N ALA A 83 5.95 -15.94 16.13
CA ALA A 83 4.94 -15.29 15.29
C ALA A 83 5.21 -13.79 15.15
N ILE A 84 4.76 -13.20 14.04
CA ILE A 84 4.71 -11.75 13.84
C ILE A 84 3.43 -11.36 13.09
N ALA A 85 2.71 -10.37 13.63
CA ALA A 85 1.51 -9.83 13.03
C ALA A 85 1.37 -8.33 13.35
N GLY A 86 0.57 -7.61 12.56
CA GLY A 86 0.31 -6.19 12.78
C GLY A 86 -0.92 -5.68 12.04
N LEU A 87 -1.39 -4.49 12.43
CA LEU A 87 -2.53 -3.81 11.80
C LEU A 87 -2.10 -2.55 11.03
N SER A 88 -2.77 -2.25 9.91
CA SER A 88 -2.52 -1.07 9.07
C SER A 88 -1.05 -0.98 8.63
N MET A 89 -0.34 0.10 8.94
CA MET A 89 1.11 0.21 8.70
C MET A 89 1.93 -0.92 9.35
N GLY A 90 1.47 -1.43 10.50
CA GLY A 90 2.02 -2.61 11.16
C GLY A 90 1.69 -3.92 10.45
N GLY A 91 0.61 -3.99 9.68
CA GLY A 91 0.30 -5.16 8.83
C GLY A 91 1.26 -5.26 7.66
N GLY A 92 1.64 -4.11 7.07
CA GLY A 92 2.75 -4.03 6.12
C GLY A 92 4.07 -4.47 6.76
N GLN A 93 4.39 -4.02 7.98
CA GLN A 93 5.58 -4.46 8.72
C GLN A 93 5.55 -5.98 9.01
N GLY A 94 4.44 -6.51 9.53
CA GLY A 94 4.32 -7.93 9.89
C GLY A 94 4.53 -8.86 8.69
N LEU A 95 3.86 -8.57 7.57
CA LEU A 95 4.06 -9.31 6.31
C LEU A 95 5.48 -9.15 5.77
N ASN A 96 6.00 -7.92 5.66
CA ASN A 96 7.35 -7.68 5.14
C ASN A 96 8.41 -8.38 5.98
N PHE A 97 8.46 -8.11 7.28
CA PHE A 97 9.51 -8.61 8.17
C PHE A 97 9.43 -10.13 8.34
N GLY A 98 8.20 -10.68 8.45
CA GLY A 98 7.98 -12.12 8.51
C GLY A 98 8.43 -12.85 7.26
N ILE A 99 8.06 -12.37 6.06
CA ILE A 99 8.45 -12.98 4.78
C ILE A 99 9.93 -12.74 4.45
N ASN A 100 10.52 -11.62 4.88
CA ASN A 100 11.94 -11.34 4.71
C ASN A 100 12.82 -12.13 5.69
N ASN A 101 12.27 -12.62 6.80
CA ASN A 101 12.96 -13.39 7.84
C ASN A 101 12.25 -14.72 8.13
N ILE A 102 11.88 -15.48 7.08
CA ILE A 102 11.24 -16.80 7.23
C ILE A 102 12.14 -17.78 8.01
N ASP A 103 13.45 -17.55 8.09
CA ASP A 103 14.37 -18.27 8.97
C ASP A 103 14.10 -18.07 10.47
N LYS A 104 13.43 -16.97 10.86
CA LYS A 104 13.14 -16.59 12.27
C LYS A 104 11.66 -16.64 12.63
N PHE A 105 10.76 -16.51 11.65
CA PHE A 105 9.30 -16.53 11.84
C PHE A 105 8.65 -17.65 11.01
N ALA A 106 7.80 -18.45 11.65
CA ALA A 106 6.95 -19.43 10.96
C ALA A 106 5.49 -18.99 10.80
N TRP A 107 5.05 -18.02 11.60
CA TRP A 107 3.67 -17.56 11.65
C TRP A 107 3.63 -16.06 11.34
N VAL A 108 3.13 -15.69 10.17
CA VAL A 108 3.21 -14.32 9.65
C VAL A 108 1.81 -13.80 9.32
N GLY A 109 1.51 -12.56 9.73
CA GLY A 109 0.19 -11.96 9.50
C GLY A 109 0.22 -10.46 9.22
N GLY A 110 -0.78 -9.99 8.46
CA GLY A 110 -1.06 -8.56 8.31
C GLY A 110 -2.56 -8.30 8.20
N PHE A 111 -3.04 -7.34 8.99
CA PHE A 111 -4.44 -6.92 9.02
C PHE A 111 -4.56 -5.51 8.43
N SER A 112 -5.42 -5.30 7.42
CA SER A 112 -5.63 -4.00 6.77
C SER A 112 -4.34 -3.33 6.27
N SER A 113 -3.39 -4.11 5.75
CA SER A 113 -2.00 -3.67 5.51
C SER A 113 -1.89 -2.42 4.65
N ALA A 114 -1.17 -1.41 5.14
CA ALA A 114 -0.99 -0.13 4.46
C ALA A 114 0.08 -0.20 3.34
N PRO A 115 0.25 0.86 2.51
CA PRO A 115 1.11 0.83 1.30
C PRO A 115 2.60 0.57 1.49
N ASN A 116 3.09 0.49 2.73
CA ASN A 116 4.43 -0.01 3.01
C ASN A 116 4.57 -1.52 2.78
N LEU A 117 3.46 -2.26 2.61
CA LEU A 117 3.48 -3.65 2.15
C LEU A 117 4.19 -3.78 0.80
N GLN A 118 5.23 -4.62 0.75
CA GLN A 118 5.96 -4.91 -0.48
C GLN A 118 5.07 -5.63 -1.49
N GLN A 119 5.27 -5.33 -2.77
CA GLN A 119 4.44 -5.87 -3.85
C GLN A 119 4.70 -7.38 -4.06
N PRO A 120 3.77 -8.11 -4.72
CA PRO A 120 3.83 -9.58 -4.77
C PRO A 120 5.06 -10.10 -5.52
N ASP A 121 5.55 -9.36 -6.50
CA ASP A 121 6.80 -9.63 -7.24
C ASP A 121 8.06 -9.62 -6.34
N VAL A 122 8.00 -8.92 -5.20
CA VAL A 122 9.08 -8.91 -4.19
C VAL A 122 8.90 -10.04 -3.15
N LEU A 123 7.67 -10.29 -2.71
CA LEU A 123 7.39 -11.21 -1.59
C LEU A 123 7.21 -12.68 -2.01
N VAL A 124 6.51 -12.95 -3.11
CA VAL A 124 6.22 -14.32 -3.58
C VAL A 124 7.51 -15.11 -3.87
N PRO A 125 8.54 -14.57 -4.56
CA PRO A 125 9.78 -15.32 -4.80
C PRO A 125 10.52 -15.71 -3.52
N LYS A 126 10.41 -14.93 -2.44
CA LYS A 126 11.07 -15.23 -1.16
C LYS A 126 10.42 -16.43 -0.46
N ILE A 127 9.10 -16.54 -0.52
CA ILE A 127 8.36 -17.69 0.03
C ILE A 127 8.72 -18.96 -0.76
N GLN A 128 8.73 -18.88 -2.10
CA GLN A 128 9.12 -20.00 -2.96
C GLN A 128 10.58 -20.45 -2.71
N GLN A 129 11.51 -19.51 -2.56
CA GLN A 129 12.91 -19.81 -2.22
C GLN A 129 13.04 -20.45 -0.82
N ALA A 130 12.18 -20.07 0.13
CA ALA A 130 12.13 -20.65 1.46
C ALA A 130 11.61 -22.10 1.47
N LYS A 131 10.96 -22.57 0.39
CA LYS A 131 10.28 -23.87 0.27
C LYS A 131 9.18 -24.06 1.32
N ASP A 132 8.24 -23.12 1.35
CA ASP A 132 6.98 -23.20 2.11
C ASP A 132 7.17 -23.45 3.62
N LYS A 133 8.25 -22.91 4.18
CA LYS A 133 8.55 -22.97 5.63
C LYS A 133 7.55 -22.23 6.52
N LEU A 134 6.60 -21.47 5.97
CA LEU A 134 5.59 -20.77 6.75
C LEU A 134 4.51 -21.75 7.20
N SER A 135 4.34 -21.90 8.51
CA SER A 135 3.26 -22.68 9.11
C SER A 135 1.92 -21.95 9.02
N LEU A 136 1.95 -20.62 8.92
CA LEU A 136 0.79 -19.77 8.62
C LEU A 136 1.24 -18.47 7.92
N LEU A 137 0.53 -18.13 6.85
CA LEU A 137 0.53 -16.79 6.26
C LEU A 137 -0.91 -16.26 6.28
N TRP A 138 -1.17 -15.23 7.09
CA TRP A 138 -2.50 -14.61 7.25
C TRP A 138 -2.57 -13.24 6.59
N ILE A 139 -3.51 -13.06 5.67
CA ILE A 139 -3.80 -11.79 5.02
C ILE A 139 -5.27 -11.45 5.33
N GLY A 140 -5.44 -10.44 6.19
CA GLY A 140 -6.73 -10.01 6.72
C GLY A 140 -7.11 -8.61 6.27
N CYS A 141 -8.36 -8.36 5.92
CA CYS A 141 -8.84 -7.01 5.60
C CYS A 141 -10.35 -6.84 5.84
N GLY A 142 -10.82 -5.60 5.86
CA GLY A 142 -12.26 -5.28 5.79
C GLY A 142 -12.68 -5.08 4.33
N ASP A 143 -13.86 -5.56 3.95
CA ASP A 143 -14.37 -5.47 2.58
C ASP A 143 -14.64 -4.04 2.06
N LYS A 144 -14.64 -3.06 2.96
CA LYS A 144 -14.74 -1.61 2.68
C LYS A 144 -13.50 -0.85 3.17
N ASP A 145 -12.39 -1.54 3.40
CA ASP A 145 -11.12 -0.92 3.76
C ASP A 145 -10.50 -0.24 2.52
N ASN A 146 -10.18 1.05 2.64
CA ASN A 146 -9.59 1.85 1.58
C ASN A 146 -8.13 1.47 1.25
N LEU A 147 -7.51 0.58 2.03
CA LEU A 147 -6.16 0.04 1.80
C LEU A 147 -6.16 -1.40 1.25
N ILE A 148 -7.34 -2.00 1.01
CA ILE A 148 -7.49 -3.42 0.65
C ILE A 148 -6.65 -3.85 -0.55
N THR A 149 -6.42 -3.00 -1.55
CA THR A 149 -5.75 -3.39 -2.80
C THR A 149 -4.35 -3.96 -2.58
N GLY A 150 -3.59 -3.45 -1.60
CA GLY A 150 -2.26 -3.99 -1.30
C GLY A 150 -2.32 -5.44 -0.82
N SER A 151 -3.28 -5.73 0.06
CA SER A 151 -3.52 -7.07 0.60
C SER A 151 -4.11 -8.02 -0.47
N TRP A 152 -5.04 -7.51 -1.30
CA TRP A 152 -5.60 -8.23 -2.44
C TRP A 152 -4.54 -8.62 -3.48
N ASN A 153 -3.65 -7.70 -3.84
CA ASN A 153 -2.56 -7.97 -4.79
C ASN A 153 -1.66 -9.10 -4.29
N LEU A 154 -1.32 -9.10 -3.00
CA LEU A 154 -0.52 -10.18 -2.40
C LEU A 154 -1.26 -11.51 -2.42
N HIS A 155 -2.54 -11.54 -2.00
CA HIS A 155 -3.41 -12.71 -2.10
C HIS A 155 -3.45 -13.28 -3.52
N GLN A 156 -3.71 -12.45 -4.54
CA GLN A 156 -3.74 -12.88 -5.94
C GLN A 156 -2.38 -13.39 -6.44
N GLY A 157 -1.27 -12.77 -6.00
CA GLY A 157 0.08 -13.25 -6.29
C GLY A 157 0.37 -14.63 -5.70
N LEU A 158 -0.05 -14.88 -4.47
CA LEU A 158 0.08 -16.17 -3.78
C LEU A 158 -0.79 -17.25 -4.42
N VAL A 159 -2.05 -16.94 -4.76
CA VAL A 159 -2.95 -17.84 -5.51
C VAL A 159 -2.31 -18.24 -6.84
N LYS A 160 -1.80 -17.28 -7.61
CA LYS A 160 -1.13 -17.55 -8.89
C LYS A 160 0.14 -18.41 -8.74
N ALA A 161 0.82 -18.29 -7.60
CA ALA A 161 2.02 -19.06 -7.30
C ALA A 161 1.74 -20.44 -6.67
N GLY A 162 0.49 -20.76 -6.34
CA GLY A 162 0.11 -22.00 -5.66
C GLY A 162 0.59 -22.08 -4.21
N ILE A 163 0.71 -20.94 -3.52
CA ILE A 163 1.20 -20.85 -2.13
C ILE A 163 0.02 -20.84 -1.16
N ASP A 164 0.03 -21.76 -0.20
CA ASP A 164 -0.97 -21.83 0.86
C ASP A 164 -0.91 -20.61 1.79
N HIS A 165 -2.07 -19.97 2.00
CA HIS A 165 -2.24 -18.82 2.88
C HIS A 165 -3.72 -18.66 3.24
N VAL A 166 -4.00 -17.97 4.34
CA VAL A 166 -5.35 -17.54 4.70
C VAL A 166 -5.62 -16.16 4.12
N TRP A 167 -6.67 -16.07 3.30
CA TRP A 167 -7.28 -14.80 2.90
C TRP A 167 -8.62 -14.66 3.64
N TYR A 168 -8.69 -13.71 4.55
CA TYR A 168 -9.89 -13.45 5.34
C TYR A 168 -10.37 -12.01 5.16
N LEU A 169 -11.57 -11.88 4.60
CA LEU A 169 -12.32 -10.63 4.54
C LEU A 169 -13.39 -10.61 5.63
N ASP A 170 -13.30 -9.58 6.46
CA ASP A 170 -14.36 -9.18 7.36
C ASP A 170 -15.30 -8.17 6.69
N THR A 171 -16.47 -7.93 7.27
CA THR A 171 -17.36 -6.86 6.85
C THR A 171 -17.00 -5.58 7.60
N GLY A 172 -16.49 -4.55 6.91
CA GLY A 172 -16.06 -3.31 7.58
C GLY A 172 -14.98 -2.53 6.84
N GLY A 173 -14.65 -1.36 7.39
CA GLY A 173 -13.63 -0.44 6.88
C GLY A 173 -12.26 -0.61 7.53
N HIS A 174 -11.51 0.50 7.57
CA HIS A 174 -10.19 0.57 8.23
C HIS A 174 -10.32 0.78 9.74
N GLU A 175 -10.89 -0.20 10.44
CA GLU A 175 -11.43 -0.01 11.80
C GLU A 175 -11.16 -1.15 12.80
N VAL A 176 -11.26 -0.81 14.10
CA VAL A 176 -10.95 -1.70 15.22
C VAL A 176 -11.70 -3.04 15.21
N PRO A 177 -13.02 -3.11 14.95
CA PRO A 177 -13.72 -4.40 14.88
C PRO A 177 -13.08 -5.40 13.90
N VAL A 178 -12.66 -4.95 12.72
CA VAL A 178 -11.99 -5.76 11.71
C VAL A 178 -10.66 -6.30 12.24
N TRP A 179 -9.86 -5.48 12.94
CA TRP A 179 -8.58 -5.89 13.52
C TRP A 179 -8.76 -6.86 14.70
N ASN A 180 -9.79 -6.67 15.52
CA ASN A 180 -10.13 -7.55 16.63
C ASN A 180 -10.55 -8.94 16.12
N ASN A 181 -11.40 -9.01 15.10
CA ASN A 181 -11.83 -10.27 14.50
C ASN A 181 -10.63 -11.00 13.88
N ASN A 182 -9.75 -10.30 13.16
CA ASN A 182 -8.54 -10.89 12.59
C ASN A 182 -7.57 -11.42 13.66
N LEU A 183 -7.36 -10.67 14.76
CA LEU A 183 -6.58 -11.15 15.91
C LEU A 183 -7.23 -12.41 16.53
N TYR A 184 -8.54 -12.37 16.78
CA TYR A 184 -9.31 -13.46 17.37
C TYR A 184 -9.20 -14.76 16.55
N LEU A 185 -9.28 -14.67 15.23
CA LEU A 185 -9.18 -15.83 14.34
C LEU A 185 -7.75 -16.33 14.19
N MET A 186 -6.78 -15.44 13.92
CA MET A 186 -5.38 -15.82 13.74
C MET A 186 -4.80 -16.45 15.02
N ALA A 187 -5.09 -15.89 16.20
CA ALA A 187 -4.57 -16.40 17.48
C ALA A 187 -5.00 -17.84 17.79
N GLN A 188 -6.14 -18.29 17.25
CA GLN A 188 -6.61 -19.67 17.38
C GLN A 188 -5.83 -20.66 16.51
N MET A 189 -5.05 -20.19 15.53
CA MET A 189 -4.25 -21.04 14.63
C MET A 189 -2.78 -21.10 15.04
N LEU A 190 -2.27 -20.10 15.77
CA LEU A 190 -0.87 -19.99 16.17
C LEU A 190 -0.37 -21.21 16.97
N PHE A 191 0.84 -21.66 16.62
CA PHE A 191 1.59 -22.71 17.33
C PHE A 191 0.88 -24.08 17.43
N LYS A 192 -0.04 -24.36 16.51
CA LYS A 192 -0.71 -25.66 16.34
C LYS A 192 -0.17 -26.39 15.10
N PRO A 193 -0.45 -27.70 14.90
CA PRO A 193 -0.12 -28.35 13.63
C PRO A 193 -0.82 -27.67 12.45
N ALA A 194 -0.15 -27.56 11.31
CA ALA A 194 -0.75 -27.01 10.08
C ALA A 194 -2.05 -27.76 9.72
N GLY A 195 -3.09 -27.02 9.34
CA GLY A 195 -4.40 -27.58 9.02
C GLY A 195 -5.25 -28.07 10.22
N SER A 196 -4.73 -28.06 11.45
CA SER A 196 -5.49 -28.51 12.64
C SER A 196 -6.65 -27.60 13.05
N VAL A 197 -6.66 -26.36 12.55
CA VAL A 197 -7.76 -25.41 12.66
C VAL A 197 -8.07 -24.91 11.26
N THR A 198 -9.30 -25.12 10.78
CA THR A 198 -9.76 -24.55 9.53
C THR A 198 -10.13 -23.07 9.76
N PRO A 199 -9.56 -22.10 9.03
CA PRO A 199 -10.01 -20.72 9.12
C PRO A 199 -11.48 -20.64 8.67
N PRO A 200 -12.31 -19.78 9.28
CA PRO A 200 -13.68 -19.59 8.79
C PRO A 200 -13.66 -18.98 7.39
N PRO A 201 -14.72 -19.19 6.59
CA PRO A 201 -14.87 -18.46 5.33
C PRO A 201 -14.90 -16.95 5.59
N SER A 202 -14.38 -16.19 4.63
CA SER A 202 -14.56 -14.74 4.57
C SER A 202 -16.05 -14.39 4.63
N ILE A 203 -16.40 -13.43 5.49
CA ILE A 203 -17.77 -12.92 5.62
C ILE A 203 -18.01 -11.65 4.79
N GLY A 204 -16.94 -10.88 4.55
CA GLY A 204 -16.90 -9.79 3.59
C GLY A 204 -16.69 -10.29 2.16
N LYS A 205 -16.92 -9.41 1.17
CA LYS A 205 -16.71 -9.73 -0.26
C LYS A 205 -15.95 -8.63 -0.98
N TYR A 206 -14.89 -9.02 -1.69
CA TYR A 206 -14.10 -8.12 -2.53
C TYR A 206 -13.83 -8.79 -3.89
N ASN A 207 -13.96 -8.01 -4.96
CA ASN A 207 -13.82 -8.47 -6.35
C ASN A 207 -12.63 -7.82 -7.09
N GLY A 208 -11.80 -7.03 -6.40
CA GLY A 208 -10.70 -6.27 -7.00
C GLY A 208 -11.07 -4.84 -7.43
N GLU A 209 -12.33 -4.43 -7.32
CA GLU A 209 -12.74 -3.06 -7.65
C GLU A 209 -12.31 -2.05 -6.57
N PRO A 210 -12.11 -0.75 -6.90
CA PRO A 210 -11.72 0.24 -5.91
C PRO A 210 -12.79 0.46 -4.84
N VAL A 211 -12.39 0.52 -3.58
CA VAL A 211 -13.30 0.94 -2.50
C VAL A 211 -13.37 2.47 -2.47
N SER A 212 -14.59 3.02 -2.52
CA SER A 212 -14.82 4.46 -2.41
C SER A 212 -14.47 4.98 -1.01
N GLY A 213 -13.36 5.71 -0.90
CA GLY A 213 -12.86 6.25 0.36
C GLY A 213 -11.46 6.86 0.15
N PHE A 214 -10.87 7.43 1.20
CA PHE A 214 -9.58 8.16 1.12
C PHE A 214 -8.38 7.20 1.01
N GLY A 215 -8.38 6.34 0.00
CA GLY A 215 -7.36 5.33 -0.25
C GLY A 215 -6.05 5.94 -0.71
N MET A 216 -5.10 6.11 0.22
CA MET A 216 -3.68 6.01 -0.13
C MET A 216 -3.40 4.54 -0.44
N GLY A 217 -3.81 4.07 -1.61
CA GLY A 217 -3.83 2.65 -1.99
C GLY A 217 -4.42 2.51 -3.39
N PRO A 218 -3.88 1.65 -4.26
CA PRO A 218 -4.13 1.79 -5.70
C PRO A 218 -5.56 1.45 -6.12
N GLY A 219 -6.16 2.34 -6.92
CA GLY A 219 -7.30 2.04 -7.80
C GLY A 219 -6.88 1.23 -9.03
N PRO A 220 -7.76 1.02 -10.01
CA PRO A 220 -7.53 0.10 -11.13
C PRO A 220 -6.55 0.77 -12.10
N GLY A 221 -5.35 0.20 -12.22
CA GLY A 221 -4.18 0.88 -12.81
C GLY A 221 -3.08 1.19 -11.81
N GLY A 222 -3.09 0.54 -10.64
CA GLY A 222 -2.13 0.65 -9.55
C GLY A 222 -0.67 0.78 -9.96
N ARG A 223 -0.22 2.02 -10.06
CA ARG A 223 1.18 2.39 -10.11
C ARG A 223 1.56 2.88 -8.73
N GLY A 224 2.55 2.21 -8.12
CA GLY A 224 3.35 2.85 -7.08
C GLY A 224 4.05 4.10 -7.63
N MET A 225 4.90 4.74 -6.83
CA MET A 225 5.78 5.78 -7.37
C MET A 225 6.48 5.21 -8.61
N MET A 226 6.26 5.85 -9.77
CA MET A 226 6.70 5.29 -11.04
C MET A 226 8.22 5.13 -11.00
N GLY A 227 8.68 3.89 -11.14
CA GLY A 227 10.08 3.64 -11.47
C GLY A 227 10.44 4.38 -12.78
N PRO A 228 11.70 4.74 -12.99
CA PRO A 228 12.12 5.42 -14.21
C PRO A 228 11.65 4.66 -15.46
N GLY A 229 10.81 5.29 -16.30
CA GLY A 229 10.34 4.73 -17.58
C GLY A 229 8.94 4.09 -17.61
N ALA A 230 8.05 4.28 -16.62
CA ALA A 230 6.71 3.69 -16.65
C ALA A 230 5.63 4.56 -17.37
N SER A 231 4.83 3.97 -18.30
CA SER A 231 3.67 4.50 -19.10
C SER A 231 3.15 5.93 -18.81
N ALA A 232 1.93 6.24 -18.37
CA ALA A 232 0.60 5.58 -18.42
C ALA A 232 -0.33 6.30 -19.42
N GLU A 233 -1.43 5.69 -19.86
CA GLU A 233 -2.37 6.29 -20.83
C GLU A 233 -3.64 6.88 -20.19
N PHE A 234 -4.18 7.95 -20.78
CA PHE A 234 -5.42 8.63 -20.37
C PHE A 234 -6.23 9.08 -21.59
N THR A 235 -7.53 9.29 -21.39
CA THR A 235 -8.40 9.99 -22.34
C THR A 235 -8.94 11.26 -21.70
N ALA A 236 -8.80 12.38 -22.41
CA ALA A 236 -9.42 13.64 -22.06
C ALA A 236 -10.56 13.97 -23.03
N ARG A 237 -11.60 14.62 -22.52
CA ARG A 237 -12.72 15.15 -23.31
C ARG A 237 -12.80 16.66 -23.17
N ARG A 238 -13.08 17.37 -24.25
CA ARG A 238 -13.31 18.82 -24.21
C ARG A 238 -14.51 19.13 -23.31
N GLU A 239 -14.34 20.05 -22.36
CA GLU A 239 -15.46 20.58 -21.60
C GLU A 239 -16.37 21.38 -22.55
N LYS A 240 -17.69 21.19 -22.45
CA LYS A 240 -18.65 21.86 -23.34
C LYS A 240 -18.75 23.36 -23.03
N SER A 241 -17.84 24.16 -23.59
CA SER A 241 -18.09 25.57 -23.89
C SER A 241 -18.55 25.72 -25.34
N GLY A 242 -19.56 26.56 -25.56
CA GLY A 242 -20.10 26.80 -26.89
C GLY A 242 -19.20 27.70 -27.72
N ASP A 243 -18.23 27.11 -28.42
CA ASP A 243 -17.73 27.57 -29.72
C ASP A 243 -16.92 26.44 -30.39
N SER A 244 -17.02 26.34 -31.72
CA SER A 244 -16.33 25.31 -32.51
C SER A 244 -14.83 25.59 -32.57
N SER A 245 -14.06 25.00 -31.66
CA SER A 245 -12.59 25.03 -31.69
C SER A 245 -12.02 23.72 -32.24
N ASP A 246 -11.89 23.65 -33.57
CA ASP A 246 -11.01 22.68 -34.23
C ASP A 246 -9.56 23.01 -33.87
N GLY A 247 -9.08 22.45 -32.76
CA GLY A 247 -7.73 22.71 -32.25
C GLY A 247 -7.49 22.21 -30.83
N VAL A 248 -6.25 22.39 -30.38
CA VAL A 248 -5.79 21.93 -29.05
C VAL A 248 -6.26 22.83 -27.90
N ALA A 249 -6.40 24.14 -28.15
CA ALA A 249 -6.76 25.11 -27.10
C ALA A 249 -8.16 24.85 -26.52
N GLY A 250 -8.35 25.24 -25.26
CA GLY A 250 -9.60 25.07 -24.50
C GLY A 250 -9.41 24.27 -23.21
N LYS A 251 -10.52 24.03 -22.51
CA LYS A 251 -10.56 23.27 -21.26
C LYS A 251 -10.95 21.82 -21.52
N TRP A 252 -10.19 20.90 -20.93
CA TRP A 252 -10.30 19.46 -21.11
C TRP A 252 -10.43 18.77 -19.74
N LEU A 253 -11.26 17.73 -19.68
CA LEU A 253 -11.50 16.90 -18.52
C LEU A 253 -10.82 15.54 -18.76
N ILE A 254 -9.76 15.26 -18.01
CA ILE A 254 -9.03 13.98 -18.03
C ILE A 254 -9.62 13.07 -16.97
N LYS A 255 -10.05 11.86 -17.34
CA LYS A 255 -10.45 10.83 -16.36
C LYS A 255 -9.26 9.97 -15.95
N ASP A 256 -9.06 9.84 -14.64
CA ASP A 256 -8.05 8.99 -13.97
C ASP A 256 -8.78 8.11 -12.93
N GLY A 257 -9.46 7.07 -13.43
CA GLY A 257 -10.45 6.29 -12.70
C GLY A 257 -11.69 7.14 -12.34
N GLU A 258 -12.06 7.12 -11.06
CA GLU A 258 -13.11 7.98 -10.47
C GLU A 258 -12.67 9.45 -10.32
N ASN A 259 -11.39 9.78 -10.53
CA ASN A 259 -10.90 11.15 -10.41
C ASN A 259 -10.99 11.89 -11.75
N GLU A 260 -11.36 13.16 -11.69
CA GLU A 260 -11.36 14.06 -12.85
C GLU A 260 -10.32 15.17 -12.64
N MET A 261 -9.38 15.27 -13.58
CA MET A 261 -8.41 16.37 -13.63
C MET A 261 -8.81 17.36 -14.72
N THR A 262 -8.63 18.64 -14.45
CA THR A 262 -8.86 19.71 -15.44
C THR A 262 -7.55 20.12 -16.08
N LEU A 263 -7.53 20.19 -17.41
CA LEU A 263 -6.40 20.65 -18.22
C LEU A 263 -6.86 21.86 -19.06
N GLU A 264 -6.34 23.06 -18.79
CA GLU A 264 -6.64 24.25 -19.58
C GLU A 264 -5.46 24.55 -20.51
N LEU A 265 -5.71 24.56 -21.82
CA LEU A 265 -4.69 24.69 -22.86
C LEU A 265 -4.83 26.01 -23.64
N LYS A 266 -3.71 26.69 -23.85
CA LYS A 266 -3.57 27.92 -24.65
C LYS A 266 -2.47 27.71 -25.69
N VAL A 267 -2.77 27.99 -26.94
CA VAL A 267 -1.85 27.78 -28.07
C VAL A 267 -1.40 29.14 -28.60
N ASP A 268 -0.09 29.30 -28.76
CA ASP A 268 0.54 30.46 -29.39
C ASP A 268 1.61 29.97 -30.38
N GLY A 269 1.23 29.91 -31.66
CA GLY A 269 2.05 29.28 -32.71
C GLY A 269 2.38 27.81 -32.37
N SER A 270 3.66 27.50 -32.21
CA SER A 270 4.16 26.18 -31.82
C SER A 270 4.30 25.98 -30.30
N LYS A 271 4.01 26.99 -29.49
CA LYS A 271 4.05 26.91 -28.02
C LYS A 271 2.69 26.50 -27.47
N LEU A 272 2.72 25.63 -26.47
CA LEU A 272 1.56 25.23 -25.69
C LEU A 272 1.75 25.71 -24.25
N ALA A 273 0.98 26.70 -23.83
CA ALA A 273 0.86 27.08 -22.43
C ALA A 273 -0.37 26.40 -21.82
N GLY A 274 -0.38 26.24 -20.50
CA GLY A 274 -1.55 25.69 -19.83
C GLY A 274 -1.34 25.35 -18.37
N THR A 275 -2.44 24.92 -17.75
CA THR A 275 -2.50 24.49 -16.36
C THR A 275 -3.13 23.10 -16.24
N LEU A 276 -2.64 22.33 -15.28
CA LEU A 276 -3.25 21.08 -14.84
C LEU A 276 -3.71 21.25 -13.38
N VAL A 277 -5.00 21.05 -13.14
CA VAL A 277 -5.60 21.01 -11.80
C VAL A 277 -6.00 19.57 -11.50
N ASN A 278 -5.43 19.00 -10.44
CA ASN A 278 -5.83 17.72 -9.89
C ASN A 278 -6.42 17.97 -8.49
N PRO A 279 -7.70 17.64 -8.21
CA PRO A 279 -8.32 17.86 -6.90
C PRO A 279 -7.59 17.24 -5.70
N GLN A 280 -6.74 16.22 -5.93
CA GLN A 280 -5.91 15.58 -4.91
C GLN A 280 -4.61 16.34 -4.60
N MET A 281 -4.30 17.41 -5.32
CA MET A 281 -3.08 18.22 -5.15
C MET A 281 -3.43 19.70 -4.91
N PRO A 282 -2.72 20.41 -4.01
CA PRO A 282 -2.96 21.82 -3.78
C PRO A 282 -2.46 22.67 -4.96
N GLY A 283 -3.36 23.45 -5.56
CA GLY A 283 -3.05 24.46 -6.57
C GLY A 283 -3.08 23.97 -8.03
N ALA A 284 -3.02 24.93 -8.95
CA ALA A 284 -2.87 24.66 -10.38
C ALA A 284 -1.38 24.50 -10.74
N ILE A 285 -1.06 23.51 -11.56
CA ILE A 285 0.31 23.23 -12.01
C ILE A 285 0.50 23.81 -13.41
N GLU A 286 1.39 24.81 -13.53
CA GLU A 286 1.79 25.39 -14.82
C GLU A 286 2.81 24.50 -15.54
N PHE A 287 2.76 24.48 -16.89
CA PHE A 287 3.73 23.74 -17.70
C PHE A 287 5.03 24.52 -17.87
N LYS A 288 6.16 23.82 -18.00
CA LYS A 288 7.47 24.41 -18.28
C LYS A 288 7.82 24.43 -19.77
N ASP A 289 7.75 23.28 -20.45
CA ASP A 289 8.16 23.14 -21.86
C ASP A 289 7.04 22.51 -22.70
N GLY A 290 5.98 23.30 -22.95
CA GLY A 290 4.83 22.88 -23.74
C GLY A 290 4.96 23.22 -25.23
N LYS A 291 4.69 22.22 -26.09
CA LYS A 291 4.82 22.27 -27.55
C LYS A 291 3.61 21.65 -28.23
N ILE A 292 3.34 22.13 -29.44
CA ILE A 292 2.29 21.62 -30.33
C ILE A 292 2.84 21.49 -31.76
N GLU A 293 2.55 20.36 -32.41
CA GLU A 293 2.87 20.09 -33.81
C GLU A 293 1.67 19.42 -34.48
N GLY A 294 0.92 20.19 -35.27
CA GLY A 294 -0.37 19.74 -35.83
C GLY A 294 -1.37 19.41 -34.71
N ASN A 295 -1.78 18.14 -34.63
CA ASN A 295 -2.64 17.64 -33.56
C ASN A 295 -1.90 16.94 -32.41
N LYS A 296 -0.57 16.88 -32.46
CA LYS A 296 0.26 16.31 -31.38
C LYS A 296 0.66 17.38 -30.39
N ILE A 297 0.69 17.01 -29.12
CA ILE A 297 1.13 17.87 -28.02
C ILE A 297 2.17 17.17 -27.15
N SER A 298 3.02 17.98 -26.51
CA SER A 298 3.83 17.54 -25.38
C SER A 298 3.94 18.67 -24.37
N PHE A 299 3.94 18.38 -23.08
CA PHE A 299 4.23 19.35 -22.03
C PHE A 299 4.86 18.65 -20.83
N ASP A 300 5.55 19.40 -19.98
CA ASP A 300 6.09 18.86 -18.74
C ASP A 300 5.92 19.82 -17.57
N TYR A 301 5.98 19.26 -16.37
CA TYR A 301 6.10 19.99 -15.12
C TYR A 301 7.05 19.25 -14.17
N VAL A 302 7.53 19.97 -13.14
CA VAL A 302 8.38 19.39 -12.10
C VAL A 302 7.58 19.27 -10.81
N ARG A 303 7.51 18.05 -10.27
CA ARG A 303 6.96 17.78 -8.95
C ARG A 303 8.10 17.63 -7.94
N ARG A 304 8.05 18.41 -6.86
CA ARG A 304 8.94 18.22 -5.70
C ARG A 304 8.35 17.19 -4.75
N MET A 305 9.16 16.24 -4.30
CA MET A 305 8.84 15.31 -3.22
C MET A 305 10.04 15.28 -2.26
N GLY A 306 9.94 16.02 -1.16
CA GLY A 306 11.12 16.37 -0.36
C GLY A 306 12.13 17.14 -1.21
N ASP A 307 13.41 16.81 -1.05
CA ASP A 307 14.52 17.45 -1.79
C ASP A 307 14.70 16.94 -3.23
N GLN A 308 13.86 16.00 -3.69
CA GLN A 308 13.97 15.43 -5.03
C GLN A 308 12.96 16.06 -6.01
N GLU A 309 13.48 16.48 -7.17
CA GLU A 309 12.69 16.97 -8.30
C GLU A 309 12.42 15.85 -9.30
N PHE A 310 11.14 15.58 -9.56
CA PHE A 310 10.68 14.61 -10.53
C PHE A 310 10.07 15.33 -11.73
N LYS A 311 10.65 15.14 -12.92
CA LYS A 311 10.09 15.65 -14.17
C LYS A 311 8.95 14.73 -14.60
N ILE A 312 7.74 15.25 -14.76
CA ILE A 312 6.60 14.53 -15.31
C ILE A 312 6.36 15.03 -16.72
N VAL A 313 6.45 14.12 -17.70
CA VAL A 313 6.30 14.43 -19.13
C VAL A 313 4.97 13.88 -19.61
N TRP A 314 4.20 14.74 -20.26
CA TRP A 314 2.98 14.37 -20.96
C TRP A 314 3.18 14.49 -22.46
N THR A 315 2.64 13.53 -23.21
CA THR A 315 2.47 13.61 -24.66
C THR A 315 1.02 13.30 -25.00
N GLY A 316 0.54 13.74 -26.16
CA GLY A 316 -0.82 13.46 -26.56
C GLY A 316 -1.13 13.71 -28.03
N THR A 317 -2.30 13.26 -28.46
CA THR A 317 -2.85 13.47 -29.81
C THR A 317 -4.32 13.84 -29.69
N VAL A 318 -4.70 14.96 -30.29
CA VAL A 318 -6.08 15.47 -30.32
C VAL A 318 -6.83 14.97 -31.56
N SER A 319 -8.09 14.62 -31.38
CA SER A 319 -9.04 14.28 -32.45
C SER A 319 -10.42 14.85 -32.09
N GLY A 320 -10.72 16.03 -32.64
CA GLY A 320 -11.97 16.77 -32.38
C GLY A 320 -12.15 17.14 -30.91
N ASN A 321 -13.05 16.41 -30.23
CA ASN A 321 -13.40 16.62 -28.82
C ASN A 321 -12.80 15.58 -27.86
N GLU A 322 -12.00 14.64 -28.36
CA GLU A 322 -11.23 13.71 -27.54
C GLU A 322 -9.72 13.91 -27.73
N MET A 323 -8.96 13.62 -26.69
CA MET A 323 -7.50 13.68 -26.68
C MET A 323 -6.97 12.44 -25.98
N LYS A 324 -6.12 11.68 -26.66
CA LYS A 324 -5.36 10.60 -26.04
C LYS A 324 -4.07 11.19 -25.46
N LEU A 325 -3.77 10.84 -24.21
CA LEU A 325 -2.64 11.36 -23.45
C LEU A 325 -1.80 10.21 -22.89
N GLN A 326 -0.50 10.42 -22.75
CA GLN A 326 0.45 9.52 -22.08
C GLN A 326 1.29 10.32 -21.08
N ARG A 327 1.42 9.86 -19.83
CA ARG A 327 2.12 10.52 -18.70
C ARG A 327 3.27 9.68 -18.17
N GLU A 328 4.50 10.00 -18.58
CA GLU A 328 5.73 9.34 -18.17
C GLU A 328 6.43 10.09 -17.02
N LEU A 329 7.11 9.33 -16.16
CA LEU A 329 8.09 9.89 -15.23
C LEU A 329 9.43 10.03 -15.96
N GLY A 330 9.76 11.27 -16.33
CA GLY A 330 11.01 11.62 -16.99
C GLY A 330 12.22 11.46 -16.07
N GLY A 331 13.40 11.28 -16.68
CA GLY A 331 14.67 11.18 -15.96
C GLY A 331 14.93 12.41 -15.07
N ARG A 332 15.73 12.21 -14.01
CA ARG A 332 16.11 13.26 -13.05
C ARG A 332 16.63 14.51 -13.79
N PRO A 333 16.07 15.71 -13.53
CA PRO A 333 16.67 16.95 -14.01
C PRO A 333 18.13 17.04 -13.55
N GLY A 334 19.08 17.18 -14.48
CA GLY A 334 20.51 17.24 -14.19
C GLY A 334 21.28 15.92 -14.34
N ALA A 335 20.63 14.79 -14.61
CA ALA A 335 21.32 13.58 -15.07
C ALA A 335 21.71 13.73 -16.55
N ALA A 336 22.84 14.40 -16.82
CA ALA A 336 23.50 14.31 -18.11
C ALA A 336 23.87 12.84 -18.41
N ARG A 337 23.79 12.46 -19.70
CA ARG A 337 24.26 11.17 -20.20
C ARG A 337 25.79 11.11 -20.22
#